data_AF-A0A1Y3NDP8-F1
#
_entry.id   AF-A0A1Y3NDP8-F1
#
_cell.length_a   1.000
_cell.length_b   1.000
_cell.length_c   1.000
_cell.angle_alpha   90.00
_cell.angle_beta   90.00
_cell.angle_gamma   90.00
#
_symmetry.space_group_name_H-M   'P 1'
#
loop_
_entity.id
_entity.type
_entity.pdbx_description
1 polymer ?
#
loop_
_entity_poly.entity_id
_entity_poly.type
_entity_poly.pdbx_seq_one_letter_code
_entity_poly.pdbx_strand_id
1 'polypeptide(L)'
;QWKELNCTKDFSNFVYEVQQYTKSLPMILFHKDIIANILIKHILVKDTQAYEPLLSLVISFTRDLQEEIYEYFPKFYEAITSLLTRTSEPKIFESVFNTIAYLFKYLLKQLVADVDKTFFMMRSLFESNKDYIRRFASESFSFLLRRIKGEKLKKILTIILESVNDGKSNSIESYISGIGLLLSETIKVS
;
A
#
# COMPACT_ATOMS: atom_id res chain seq x y z
N GLN A 1 2.18 19.10 -15.04
CA GLN A 1 2.72 17.74 -15.21
C GLN A 1 1.67 16.72 -15.61
N TRP A 2 0.91 16.05 -14.73
CA TRP A 2 0.00 14.97 -15.19
C TRP A 2 -1.11 15.41 -16.15
N LYS A 3 -1.63 16.64 -16.03
CA LYS A 3 -2.58 17.23 -16.99
C LYS A 3 -2.02 17.34 -18.42
N GLU A 4 -0.71 17.38 -18.57
CA GLU A 4 -0.03 17.44 -19.87
C GLU A 4 0.39 16.05 -20.37
N LEU A 5 0.53 15.07 -19.46
CA LEU A 5 1.04 13.73 -19.76
C LEU A 5 -0.06 12.68 -19.94
N ASN A 6 -1.24 12.87 -19.35
CA ASN A 6 -2.34 11.91 -19.42
C ASN A 6 -3.62 12.59 -19.91
N CYS A 7 -3.99 12.34 -21.17
CA CYS A 7 -5.19 12.87 -21.81
C CYS A 7 -6.37 11.88 -21.77
N THR A 8 -6.35 10.90 -20.86
CA THR A 8 -7.44 9.92 -20.78
C THR A 8 -8.71 10.57 -20.21
N LYS A 9 -9.86 10.00 -20.59
CA LYS A 9 -11.16 10.43 -20.06
C LYS A 9 -11.22 10.23 -18.54
N ASP A 10 -10.66 9.13 -18.05
CA ASP A 10 -10.62 8.80 -16.62
C ASP A 10 -9.86 9.88 -15.83
N PHE A 11 -8.68 10.26 -16.29
CA PHE A 11 -7.89 11.29 -15.60
C PHE A 11 -8.57 12.66 -15.70
N SER A 12 -9.19 12.97 -16.83
CA SER A 12 -9.94 14.22 -17.00
C SER A 12 -11.13 14.33 -16.03
N ASN A 13 -11.86 13.23 -15.83
CA ASN A 13 -12.95 13.16 -14.86
C ASN A 13 -12.45 13.34 -13.43
N PHE A 14 -11.34 12.68 -13.07
CA PHE A 14 -10.70 12.87 -11.77
C PHE A 14 -10.30 14.34 -11.54
N VAL A 15 -9.63 14.96 -12.52
CA VAL A 15 -9.20 16.36 -12.45
C VAL A 15 -10.40 17.29 -12.25
N TYR A 16 -11.49 17.05 -12.98
CA TYR A 16 -12.70 17.87 -12.88
C TYR A 16 -13.27 17.87 -11.45
N GLU A 17 -13.29 16.72 -10.79
CA GLU A 17 -13.81 16.59 -9.42
C GLU A 17 -12.87 17.19 -8.36
N VAL A 18 -11.55 16.97 -8.50
CA VAL A 18 -10.59 17.29 -7.43
C VAL A 18 -10.08 18.73 -7.46
N GLN A 19 -10.02 19.37 -8.63
CA GLN A 19 -9.27 20.61 -8.85
C GLN A 19 -9.67 21.79 -7.96
N GLN A 20 -10.94 21.84 -7.52
CA GLN A 20 -11.43 22.92 -6.66
C GLN A 20 -10.83 22.86 -5.25
N TYR A 21 -10.40 21.69 -4.80
CA TYR A 21 -9.88 21.43 -3.45
C TYR A 21 -8.35 21.51 -3.38
N THR A 22 -7.66 21.54 -4.51
CA THR A 22 -6.19 21.38 -4.58
C THR A 22 -5.46 22.68 -4.97
N LYS A 23 -6.03 23.85 -4.67
CA LYS A 23 -5.43 25.15 -5.06
C LYS A 23 -4.22 25.55 -4.21
N SER A 24 -4.14 25.05 -2.99
CA SER A 24 -3.02 25.31 -2.06
C SER A 24 -2.92 24.18 -1.03
N LEU A 25 -1.75 24.04 -0.39
CA LEU A 25 -1.54 23.02 0.65
C LEU A 25 -2.52 23.15 1.84
N PRO A 26 -2.83 24.36 2.37
CA PRO A 26 -3.86 24.51 3.41
C PRO A 26 -5.24 24.02 2.96
N MET A 27 -5.63 24.26 1.70
CA MET A 27 -6.89 23.72 1.17
C MET A 27 -6.86 22.20 1.07
N ILE A 28 -5.73 21.63 0.66
CA ILE A 28 -5.56 20.17 0.57
C ILE A 28 -5.71 19.54 1.96
N LEU A 29 -5.08 20.13 2.99
CA LEU A 29 -5.22 19.66 4.37
C LEU A 29 -6.67 19.79 4.86
N PHE A 30 -7.33 20.92 4.61
CA PHE A 30 -8.71 21.17 5.02
C PHE A 30 -9.72 20.23 4.34
N HIS A 31 -9.47 19.87 3.07
CA HIS A 31 -10.34 19.00 2.28
C HIS A 31 -9.80 17.57 2.14
N LYS A 32 -8.90 17.13 3.03
CA LYS A 32 -8.19 15.84 2.92
C LYS A 32 -9.15 14.65 2.75
N ASP A 33 -10.27 14.66 3.48
CA ASP A 33 -11.30 13.61 3.44
C ASP A 33 -11.94 13.51 2.04
N ILE A 34 -12.26 14.66 1.44
CA ILE A 34 -12.88 14.74 0.11
C ILE A 34 -11.89 14.27 -0.95
N ILE A 35 -10.65 14.77 -0.89
CA ILE A 35 -9.59 14.43 -1.84
C ILE A 35 -9.27 12.93 -1.78
N ALA A 36 -9.17 12.36 -0.57
CA ALA A 36 -8.91 10.94 -0.39
C ALA A 36 -10.01 10.07 -1.00
N ASN A 37 -11.28 10.41 -0.74
CA ASN A 37 -12.41 9.67 -1.30
C ASN A 37 -12.49 9.77 -2.83
N ILE A 38 -12.17 10.94 -3.42
CA ILE A 38 -12.10 11.10 -4.88
C ILE A 38 -10.97 10.23 -5.45
N LEU A 39 -9.77 10.25 -4.87
CA LEU A 39 -8.66 9.39 -5.32
C LEU A 39 -9.05 7.90 -5.27
N ILE A 40 -9.60 7.44 -4.15
CA ILE A 40 -10.04 6.04 -3.98
C ILE A 40 -11.10 5.67 -5.02
N LYS A 41 -12.12 6.51 -5.20
CA LYS A 41 -13.18 6.31 -6.19
C LYS A 41 -12.60 6.08 -7.59
N HIS A 42 -11.67 6.92 -8.02
CA HIS A 42 -11.09 6.84 -9.36
C HIS A 42 -10.10 5.68 -9.53
N ILE A 43 -9.37 5.29 -8.48
CA ILE A 43 -8.54 4.06 -8.48
C ILE A 43 -9.41 2.81 -8.65
N LEU A 44 -10.60 2.79 -8.04
CA LEU A 44 -11.49 1.64 -8.09
C LEU A 44 -12.25 1.49 -9.41
N VAL A 45 -12.22 2.49 -10.30
CA VAL A 45 -12.80 2.39 -11.65
C VAL A 45 -12.19 1.19 -12.38
N LYS A 46 -13.05 0.33 -12.92
CA LYS A 46 -12.63 -0.87 -13.65
C LYS A 46 -11.81 -0.46 -14.89
N ASP A 47 -10.69 -1.14 -15.11
CA ASP A 47 -9.79 -0.95 -16.25
C ASP A 47 -9.33 0.51 -16.45
N THR A 48 -9.19 1.26 -15.35
CA THR A 48 -8.83 2.67 -15.43
C THR A 48 -7.50 2.89 -16.12
N GLN A 49 -7.49 3.77 -17.12
CA GLN A 49 -6.28 4.17 -17.86
C GLN A 49 -5.52 5.31 -17.15
N ALA A 50 -6.00 5.72 -15.98
CA ALA A 50 -5.41 6.76 -15.14
C ALA A 50 -4.68 6.19 -13.91
N TYR A 51 -4.41 4.88 -13.84
CA TYR A 51 -3.79 4.26 -12.66
C TYR A 51 -2.46 4.94 -12.29
N GLU A 52 -1.58 5.18 -13.27
CA GLU A 52 -0.26 5.75 -13.04
C GLU A 52 -0.32 7.17 -12.42
N PRO A 53 -1.06 8.15 -13.01
CA PRO A 53 -1.20 9.46 -12.38
C PRO A 53 -1.92 9.40 -11.04
N LEU A 54 -2.95 8.56 -10.87
CA LEU A 54 -3.67 8.44 -9.61
C LEU A 54 -2.75 7.93 -8.49
N LEU A 55 -1.97 6.88 -8.76
CA LEU A 55 -1.00 6.33 -7.82
C LEU A 55 0.11 7.34 -7.48
N SER A 56 0.63 8.06 -8.47
CA SER A 56 1.60 9.15 -8.26
C SER A 56 1.05 10.28 -7.38
N LEU A 57 -0.24 10.60 -7.53
CA LEU A 57 -0.92 11.60 -6.71
C LEU A 57 -1.16 11.11 -5.29
N VAL A 58 -1.46 9.82 -5.08
CA VAL A 58 -1.53 9.24 -3.72
C VAL A 58 -0.18 9.34 -3.00
N ILE A 59 0.93 9.07 -3.70
CA ILE A 59 2.29 9.25 -3.16
C ILE A 59 2.50 10.70 -2.72
N SER A 60 2.16 11.67 -3.59
CA SER A 60 2.35 13.09 -3.30
C SER A 60 1.46 13.57 -2.15
N PHE A 61 0.18 13.18 -2.15
CA PHE A 61 -0.77 13.49 -1.10
C PHE A 61 -0.31 12.94 0.26
N THR A 62 0.19 11.70 0.28
CA THR A 62 0.74 11.09 1.51
C THR A 62 2.02 11.76 1.97
N ARG A 63 2.92 12.14 1.06
CA ARG A 63 4.15 12.86 1.40
C ARG A 63 3.84 14.21 2.05
N ASP A 64 2.88 14.93 1.48
CA ASP A 64 2.60 16.31 1.85
C ASP A 64 1.80 16.40 3.16
N LEU A 65 0.96 15.40 3.47
CA LEU A 65 0.11 15.38 4.67
C LEU A 65 0.59 14.42 5.77
N GLN A 66 1.37 13.39 5.44
CA GLN A 66 1.96 12.43 6.37
C GLN A 66 0.92 11.82 7.33
N GLU A 67 1.09 12.03 8.64
CA GLU A 67 0.24 11.42 9.66
C GLU A 67 -1.22 11.86 9.60
N GLU A 68 -1.49 13.03 9.04
CA GLU A 68 -2.84 13.58 8.86
C GLU A 68 -3.75 12.71 7.99
N ILE A 69 -3.17 11.83 7.15
CA ILE A 69 -3.93 10.94 6.27
C ILE A 69 -3.89 9.48 6.72
N TYR A 70 -3.29 9.18 7.88
CA TYR A 70 -3.09 7.78 8.30
C TYR A 70 -4.43 7.02 8.45
N GLU A 71 -5.51 7.70 8.82
CA GLU A 71 -6.84 7.10 8.88
C GLU A 71 -7.36 6.59 7.53
N TYR A 72 -6.87 7.16 6.42
CA TYR A 72 -7.22 6.76 5.05
C TYR A 72 -6.34 5.64 4.51
N PHE A 73 -5.20 5.39 5.14
CA PHE A 73 -4.22 4.41 4.66
C PHE A 73 -4.82 3.02 4.40
N PRO A 74 -5.67 2.44 5.28
CA PRO A 74 -6.29 1.14 5.00
C PRO A 74 -7.12 1.13 3.72
N LYS A 75 -7.90 2.19 3.49
CA LYS A 75 -8.74 2.32 2.27
C LYS A 75 -7.90 2.52 1.01
N PHE A 76 -6.83 3.32 1.10
CA PHE A 76 -5.89 3.46 -0.01
C PHE A 76 -5.21 2.13 -0.31
N TYR A 77 -4.71 1.43 0.70
CA TYR A 77 -4.04 0.15 0.54
C TYR A 77 -4.96 -0.88 -0.13
N GLU A 78 -6.21 -0.99 0.31
CA GLU A 78 -7.21 -1.87 -0.31
C GLU A 78 -7.46 -1.49 -1.78
N ALA A 79 -7.71 -0.22 -2.07
CA ALA A 79 -7.95 0.25 -3.44
C ALA A 79 -6.76 -0.03 -4.36
N ILE A 80 -5.55 0.27 -3.90
CA ILE A 80 -4.30 0.06 -4.64
C ILE A 80 -4.03 -1.43 -4.88
N THR A 81 -4.12 -2.27 -3.83
CA THR A 81 -3.87 -3.72 -3.97
C THR A 81 -4.94 -4.42 -4.81
N SER A 82 -6.16 -3.88 -4.88
CA SER A 82 -7.20 -4.40 -5.77
C SER A 82 -6.76 -4.38 -7.25
N LEU A 83 -5.88 -3.46 -7.65
CA LEU A 83 -5.34 -3.40 -9.01
C LEU A 83 -4.54 -4.66 -9.37
N LEU A 84 -3.87 -5.28 -8.40
CA LEU A 84 -3.06 -6.50 -8.61
C LEU A 84 -3.89 -7.71 -9.02
N THR A 85 -5.18 -7.73 -8.65
CA THR A 85 -6.11 -8.82 -8.96
C THR A 85 -6.78 -8.65 -10.33
N ARG A 86 -6.78 -7.42 -10.87
CA ARG A 86 -7.51 -7.06 -12.09
C ARG A 86 -6.67 -7.18 -13.35
N THR A 87 -5.36 -7.36 -13.23
CA THR A 87 -4.43 -7.31 -14.35
C THR A 87 -3.26 -8.29 -14.20
N SER A 88 -2.62 -8.57 -15.34
CA SER A 88 -1.34 -9.27 -15.46
C SER A 88 -0.24 -8.36 -16.02
N GLU A 89 -0.50 -7.06 -16.18
CA GLU A 89 0.45 -6.10 -16.77
C GLU A 89 1.57 -5.72 -15.78
N PRO A 90 2.85 -6.02 -16.09
CA PRO A 90 3.98 -5.76 -15.18
C PRO A 90 4.11 -4.29 -14.74
N LYS A 91 3.77 -3.34 -15.61
CA LYS A 91 3.82 -1.91 -15.32
C LYS A 91 2.87 -1.50 -14.19
N ILE A 92 1.70 -2.15 -14.10
CA ILE A 92 0.75 -1.90 -13.02
C ILE A 92 1.29 -2.46 -11.70
N PHE A 93 1.89 -3.66 -11.72
CA PHE A 93 2.55 -4.23 -10.55
C PHE A 93 3.66 -3.30 -10.02
N GLU A 94 4.53 -2.82 -10.91
CA GLU A 94 5.60 -1.88 -10.56
C GLU A 94 5.04 -0.59 -9.95
N SER A 95 4.02 0.00 -10.58
CA SER A 95 3.38 1.23 -10.09
C SER A 95 2.75 1.03 -8.71
N VAL A 96 2.07 -0.10 -8.49
CA VAL A 96 1.46 -0.46 -7.20
C VAL A 96 2.52 -0.66 -6.12
N PHE A 97 3.55 -1.46 -6.41
CA PHE A 97 4.63 -1.77 -5.47
C PHE A 97 5.41 -0.52 -5.09
N ASN A 98 5.75 0.32 -6.07
CA ASN A 98 6.37 1.61 -5.84
C ASN A 98 5.50 2.51 -4.95
N THR A 99 4.20 2.56 -5.21
CA THR A 99 3.25 3.34 -4.39
C THR A 99 3.23 2.86 -2.94
N ILE A 100 3.08 1.55 -2.71
CA ILE A 100 3.08 0.96 -1.37
C ILE A 100 4.41 1.25 -0.66
N ALA A 101 5.55 1.12 -1.35
CA ALA A 101 6.86 1.43 -0.78
C ALA A 101 6.97 2.90 -0.32
N TYR A 102 6.45 3.84 -1.10
CA TYR A 102 6.39 5.25 -0.71
C TYR A 102 5.42 5.52 0.45
N LEU A 103 4.24 4.88 0.46
CA LEU A 103 3.33 4.95 1.59
C LEU A 103 4.01 4.47 2.87
N PHE A 104 4.75 3.36 2.79
CA PHE A 104 5.49 2.79 3.93
C PHE A 104 6.61 3.72 4.40
N LYS A 105 7.30 4.36 3.46
CA LYS A 105 8.34 5.36 3.75
C LYS A 105 7.76 6.56 4.52
N TYR A 106 6.65 7.13 4.06
CA TYR A 106 6.09 8.36 4.63
C TYR A 106 5.27 8.11 5.91
N LEU A 107 4.65 6.94 6.05
CA LEU A 107 3.82 6.56 7.21
C LEU A 107 4.56 5.63 8.18
N LEU A 108 5.89 5.56 8.08
CA LEU A 108 6.72 4.58 8.79
C LEU A 108 6.44 4.56 10.30
N LYS A 109 6.37 5.73 10.92
CA LYS A 109 6.16 5.86 12.38
C LYS A 109 4.83 5.23 12.80
N GLN A 110 3.76 5.49 12.05
CA GLN A 110 2.42 5.01 12.34
C GLN A 110 2.31 3.51 12.05
N LEU A 111 2.88 3.03 10.94
CA LEU A 111 2.92 1.60 10.60
C LEU A 111 3.72 0.78 11.62
N VAL A 112 4.86 1.31 12.09
CA VAL A 112 5.63 0.67 13.17
C VAL A 112 4.85 0.69 14.48
N ALA A 113 4.07 1.76 14.76
CA ALA A 113 3.19 1.82 15.92
C ALA A 113 2.11 0.71 15.86
N ASP A 114 1.48 0.54 14.70
CA ASP A 114 0.39 -0.40 14.44
C ASP A 114 0.84 -1.63 13.62
N VAL A 115 2.03 -2.17 13.92
CA VAL A 115 2.63 -3.26 13.12
C VAL A 115 1.74 -4.50 13.04
N ASP A 116 1.05 -4.85 14.12
CA ASP A 116 0.14 -6.01 14.18
C ASP A 116 -0.99 -5.85 13.14
N LYS A 117 -1.61 -4.66 13.07
CA LYS A 117 -2.66 -4.35 12.09
C LYS A 117 -2.10 -4.34 10.67
N THR A 118 -0.91 -3.77 10.50
CA THR A 118 -0.23 -3.68 9.20
C THR A 118 0.07 -5.08 8.65
N PHE A 119 0.50 -6.01 9.50
CA PHE A 119 0.73 -7.41 9.13
C PHE A 119 -0.54 -8.06 8.58
N PHE A 120 -1.65 -7.98 9.32
CA PHE A 120 -2.91 -8.58 8.89
C PHE A 120 -3.46 -7.97 7.61
N MET A 121 -3.26 -6.66 7.41
CA MET A 121 -3.63 -5.98 6.16
C MET A 121 -2.80 -6.49 4.97
N MET A 122 -1.53 -6.84 5.18
CA MET A 122 -0.66 -7.41 4.14
C MET A 122 -0.82 -8.92 3.93
N ARG A 123 -1.59 -9.61 4.79
CA ARG A 123 -1.70 -11.08 4.81
C ARG A 123 -1.99 -11.67 3.42
N SER A 124 -2.94 -11.08 2.69
CA SER A 124 -3.32 -11.56 1.35
C SER A 124 -2.16 -11.55 0.34
N LEU A 125 -1.19 -10.63 0.49
CA LEU A 125 -0.01 -10.59 -0.39
C LEU A 125 0.99 -11.71 -0.06
N PHE A 126 1.10 -12.11 1.22
CA PHE A 126 1.89 -13.26 1.62
C PHE A 126 1.28 -14.59 1.16
N GLU A 127 -0.05 -14.65 1.03
CA GLU A 127 -0.81 -15.83 0.56
C GLU A 127 -0.88 -15.92 -0.97
N SER A 128 -0.39 -14.91 -1.69
CA SER A 128 -0.45 -14.87 -3.15
C SER A 128 0.23 -16.08 -3.80
N ASN A 129 -0.43 -16.67 -4.80
CA ASN A 129 0.18 -17.72 -5.63
C ASN A 129 1.31 -17.19 -6.53
N LYS A 130 1.43 -15.88 -6.70
CA LYS A 130 2.49 -15.25 -7.51
C LYS A 130 3.71 -14.92 -6.64
N ASP A 131 4.84 -15.56 -6.93
CA ASP A 131 6.09 -15.45 -6.16
C ASP A 131 6.59 -14.02 -6.01
N TYR A 132 6.53 -13.21 -7.06
CA TYR A 132 6.99 -11.82 -7.02
C TYR A 132 6.14 -10.93 -6.10
N ILE A 133 4.85 -11.24 -5.92
CA ILE A 133 3.99 -10.55 -4.94
C ILE A 133 4.43 -10.93 -3.52
N ARG A 134 4.71 -12.23 -3.27
CA ARG A 134 5.19 -12.69 -1.95
C ARG A 134 6.55 -12.08 -1.60
N ARG A 135 7.47 -12.00 -2.57
CA ARG A 135 8.78 -11.34 -2.39
C ARG A 135 8.62 -9.86 -2.06
N PHE A 136 7.81 -9.13 -2.83
CA PHE A 136 7.53 -7.73 -2.55
C PHE A 136 6.94 -7.52 -1.15
N ALA A 137 5.96 -8.33 -0.74
CA ALA A 137 5.36 -8.25 0.59
C ALA A 137 6.40 -8.51 1.69
N SER A 138 7.25 -9.50 1.49
CA SER A 138 8.34 -9.87 2.40
C SER A 138 9.36 -8.75 2.56
N GLU A 139 9.85 -8.19 1.45
CA GLU A 139 10.80 -7.07 1.46
C GLU A 139 10.18 -5.84 2.14
N SER A 140 8.96 -5.46 1.75
CA SER A 140 8.25 -4.30 2.27
C SER A 140 7.98 -4.40 3.77
N PHE A 141 7.56 -5.56 4.26
CA PHE A 141 7.29 -5.74 5.68
C PHE A 141 8.58 -5.96 6.49
N SER A 142 9.63 -6.55 5.90
CA SER A 142 10.96 -6.65 6.54
C SER A 142 11.53 -5.26 6.84
N PHE A 143 11.29 -4.28 5.96
CA PHE A 143 11.65 -2.88 6.19
C PHE A 143 11.01 -2.31 7.47
N LEU A 144 9.76 -2.69 7.78
CA LEU A 144 9.09 -2.32 9.04
C LEU A 144 9.66 -3.10 10.23
N LEU A 145 9.80 -4.42 10.11
CA LEU A 145 10.29 -5.29 11.19
C LEU A 145 11.68 -4.88 11.68
N ARG A 146 12.59 -4.51 10.77
CA ARG A 146 13.94 -4.03 11.10
C ARG A 146 13.95 -2.73 11.92
N ARG A 147 12.82 -2.04 12.07
CA ARG A 147 12.68 -0.83 12.92
C ARG A 147 12.11 -1.13 14.30
N ILE A 148 11.70 -2.37 14.55
CA ILE A 148 11.06 -2.80 15.81
C ILE A 148 12.10 -3.51 16.68
N LYS A 149 12.07 -3.25 17.98
CA LYS A 149 13.01 -3.81 18.96
C LYS A 149 12.29 -4.25 20.24
N GLY A 150 12.98 -5.05 21.05
CA GLY A 150 12.52 -5.45 22.39
C GLY A 150 11.25 -6.29 22.37
N GLU A 151 10.41 -6.12 23.39
CA GLU A 151 9.16 -6.89 23.55
C GLU A 151 8.19 -6.75 22.38
N LYS A 152 8.18 -5.58 21.72
CA LYS A 152 7.33 -5.37 20.54
C LYS A 152 7.73 -6.28 19.39
N LEU A 153 9.04 -6.50 19.18
CA LEU A 153 9.54 -7.40 18.14
C LEU A 153 9.15 -8.85 18.46
N LYS A 154 9.32 -9.26 19.72
CA LYS A 154 8.91 -10.59 20.17
C LYS A 154 7.42 -10.82 19.92
N LYS A 155 6.58 -9.87 20.32
CA LYS A 155 5.13 -9.94 20.14
C LYS A 155 4.74 -10.11 18.66
N ILE A 156 5.25 -9.27 17.76
CA ILE A 156 4.89 -9.39 16.33
C ILE A 156 5.42 -10.69 15.72
N LEU A 157 6.61 -11.16 16.10
CA LEU A 157 7.13 -12.46 15.64
C LEU A 157 6.25 -13.61 16.12
N THR A 158 5.79 -13.59 17.37
CA THR A 158 4.82 -14.57 17.88
C THR A 158 3.54 -14.56 17.04
N ILE A 159 2.97 -13.37 16.77
CA ILE A 159 1.77 -13.24 15.93
C ILE A 159 1.99 -13.84 14.53
N ILE A 160 3.13 -13.54 13.90
CA ILE A 160 3.48 -14.04 12.56
C ILE A 160 3.61 -15.57 12.55
N LEU A 161 4.23 -16.15 13.58
CA LEU A 161 4.43 -17.60 13.66
C LEU A 161 3.12 -18.32 13.97
N GLU A 162 2.29 -17.76 14.86
CA GLU A 162 0.97 -18.29 15.19
C GLU A 162 0.02 -18.22 13.99
N SER A 163 0.10 -17.17 13.17
CA SER A 163 -0.77 -17.04 11.99
C SER A 163 -0.52 -18.10 10.93
N VAL A 164 0.65 -18.73 10.90
CA VAL A 164 0.93 -19.88 10.02
C VAL A 164 0.12 -21.12 10.45
N ASN A 165 -0.17 -21.26 11.73
CA ASN A 165 -0.86 -22.42 12.31
C ASN A 165 -2.37 -22.21 12.45
N ASP A 166 -2.91 -21.05 12.07
CA ASP A 166 -4.31 -20.70 12.34
C ASP A 166 -5.33 -21.38 11.41
N GLY A 167 -4.87 -22.11 10.39
CA GLY A 167 -5.71 -22.84 9.44
C GLY A 167 -6.60 -21.95 8.57
N LYS A 168 -6.41 -20.63 8.58
CA LYS A 168 -7.24 -19.66 7.85
C LYS A 168 -6.72 -19.34 6.45
N SER A 169 -5.54 -19.84 6.08
CA SER A 169 -4.94 -19.57 4.77
C SER A 169 -5.55 -20.46 3.69
N ASN A 170 -6.04 -19.83 2.61
CA ASN A 170 -6.53 -20.55 1.43
C ASN A 170 -5.40 -21.27 0.65
N SER A 171 -4.15 -20.86 0.86
CA SER A 171 -2.97 -21.46 0.24
C SER A 171 -1.84 -21.54 1.26
N ILE A 172 -1.93 -22.54 2.15
CA ILE A 172 -0.99 -22.74 3.26
C ILE A 172 0.47 -22.78 2.79
N GLU A 173 0.77 -23.44 1.67
CA GLU A 173 2.12 -23.55 1.12
C GLU A 173 2.67 -22.20 0.67
N SER A 174 1.87 -21.42 -0.08
CA SER A 174 2.25 -20.08 -0.52
C SER A 174 2.47 -19.16 0.68
N TYR A 175 1.61 -19.27 1.70
CA TYR A 175 1.72 -18.48 2.91
C TYR A 175 2.98 -18.81 3.72
N ILE A 176 3.26 -20.10 3.96
CA ILE A 176 4.50 -20.56 4.60
C ILE A 176 5.71 -20.06 3.83
N SER A 177 5.69 -20.16 2.50
CA SER A 177 6.75 -19.62 1.64
C SER A 177 6.92 -18.11 1.82
N GLY A 178 5.83 -17.35 1.83
CA GLY A 178 5.84 -15.90 2.05
C GLY A 178 6.39 -15.50 3.42
N ILE A 179 5.96 -16.17 4.49
CA ILE A 179 6.46 -15.91 5.85
C ILE A 179 7.94 -16.33 5.98
N GLY A 180 8.34 -17.44 5.36
CA GLY A 180 9.74 -17.85 5.30
C GLY A 180 10.63 -16.81 4.61
N LEU A 181 10.17 -16.26 3.48
CA LEU A 181 10.84 -15.16 2.78
C LEU A 181 10.93 -13.91 3.67
N LEU A 182 9.84 -13.53 4.36
CA LEU A 182 9.83 -12.40 5.28
C LEU A 182 10.90 -12.51 6.37
N LEU A 183 10.98 -13.66 7.04
CA LEU A 183 11.96 -13.89 8.10
C LEU A 183 13.39 -13.87 7.54
N SER A 184 13.62 -14.49 6.37
CA SER A 184 14.89 -14.45 5.66
C SER A 184 15.30 -13.01 5.32
N GLU A 185 14.42 -12.23 4.70
CA GLU A 185 14.68 -10.83 4.37
C GLU A 185 14.97 -10.02 5.63
N THR A 186 14.24 -10.23 6.72
CA THR A 186 14.46 -9.47 7.96
C THR A 186 15.87 -9.63 8.52
N ILE A 187 16.49 -10.80 8.36
CA ILE A 187 17.84 -11.13 8.87
C ILE A 187 18.94 -10.69 7.89
N LYS A 188 18.67 -10.62 6.59
CA LYS A 188 19.64 -10.12 5.61
C LYS A 188 20.06 -8.69 5.99
N VAL A 189 21.35 -8.52 6.27
CA VAL A 189 21.97 -7.21 6.46
C VAL A 189 22.01 -6.56 5.07
N SER A 190 21.14 -5.57 4.86
CA SER A 190 21.15 -4.68 3.68
C SER A 190 22.29 -3.69 3.77
#